data_AF-A0A2P2KXN7-F1
#
_entry.id   AF-A0A2P2KXN7-F1
#
_cell.length_a   1.000
_cell.length_b   1.000
_cell.length_c   1.000
_cell.angle_alpha   90.00
_cell.angle_beta   90.00
_cell.angle_gamma   90.00
#
_symmetry.space_group_name_H-M   'P 1'
#
loop_
_entity.id
_entity.type
_entity.pdbx_description
1 polymer ?
#
loop_
_entity_poly.entity_id
_entity_poly.type
_entity_poly.pdbx_seq_one_letter_code
_entity_poly.pdbx_strand_id
1 'polypeptide(L)'
;MLEAHKTYGRMGTVLVIKVSAESANQFGELVADPATKELLHYTEKPETFVSDLINCGVYVFTPDIFIAIQGVSSQRKDRANLKRVSSFEALQPTTRTTPTDFVRLDQDILSPLAGKKQLYTYETRDFWEQIKTPGMSLKCSSLYLSQFRFTSPNLLASGNGLKSATIIGDVFIHPSAKVHPTAKIGPNVSISANARIGPGARLISCIILDGVEVMENAVVIHAIVGWKSCIGRWSRVQASGDYNVKLGVTILGEAVTVEDEVVVVSSIVLPNKTLNVSVQEEIIL
;
A
#
# COMPACT_ATOMS: atom_id res chain seq x y z
N MET A 1 5.15 -16.13 11.86
CA MET A 1 3.88 -16.75 11.42
C MET A 1 3.98 -18.26 11.24
N LEU A 2 4.84 -18.80 10.36
CA LEU A 2 4.89 -20.24 10.08
C LEU A 2 5.14 -21.11 11.33
N GLU A 3 6.07 -20.71 12.20
CA GLU A 3 6.32 -21.43 13.46
C GLU A 3 5.11 -21.42 14.40
N ALA A 4 4.37 -20.31 14.45
CA ALA A 4 3.12 -20.26 15.22
C ALA A 4 2.05 -21.20 14.65
N HIS A 5 1.93 -21.26 13.31
CA HIS A 5 1.02 -22.18 12.64
C HIS A 5 1.34 -23.65 12.98
N LYS A 6 2.63 -24.03 12.96
CA LYS A 6 3.07 -25.38 13.38
C LYS A 6 2.72 -25.67 14.83
N THR A 7 2.89 -24.70 15.73
CA THR A 7 2.54 -24.83 17.16
C THR A 7 1.03 -24.99 17.36
N TYR A 8 0.20 -24.27 16.59
CA TYR A 8 -1.25 -24.43 16.66
C TYR A 8 -1.68 -25.82 16.17
N GLY A 9 -1.07 -26.34 15.11
CA GLY A 9 -1.34 -27.69 14.59
C GLY A 9 -2.77 -27.85 14.05
N ARG A 10 -3.33 -26.79 13.46
CA ARG A 10 -4.71 -26.71 12.95
C ARG A 10 -4.73 -26.25 11.50
N MET A 11 -5.91 -26.28 10.87
CA MET A 11 -6.08 -26.05 9.45
C MET A 11 -5.45 -24.75 8.94
N GLY A 12 -5.61 -23.63 9.66
CA GLY A 12 -5.20 -22.32 9.14
C GLY A 12 -4.75 -21.31 10.18
N THR A 13 -3.89 -20.40 9.75
CA THR A 13 -3.47 -19.22 10.51
C THR A 13 -3.59 -17.97 9.65
N VAL A 14 -4.25 -16.95 10.18
CA VAL A 14 -4.50 -15.65 9.53
C VAL A 14 -3.56 -14.61 10.14
N LEU A 15 -2.85 -13.84 9.31
CA LEU A 15 -2.07 -12.69 9.75
C LEU A 15 -3.02 -11.53 10.06
N VAL A 16 -2.86 -10.92 11.24
CA VAL A 16 -3.72 -9.83 11.69
C VAL A 16 -2.89 -8.69 12.25
N ILE A 17 -3.44 -7.48 12.22
CA ILE A 17 -2.85 -6.30 12.86
C ILE A 17 -3.94 -5.50 13.57
N LYS A 18 -3.54 -4.78 14.62
CA LYS A 18 -4.41 -3.81 15.29
C LYS A 18 -4.41 -2.47 14.56
N VAL A 19 -5.59 -1.90 14.37
CA VAL A 19 -5.79 -0.56 13.80
C VAL A 19 -6.64 0.30 14.73
N SER A 20 -6.74 1.60 14.46
CA SER A 20 -7.64 2.47 15.21
C SER A 20 -9.10 2.09 14.95
N ALA A 21 -9.96 2.23 15.97
CA ALA A 21 -11.39 1.96 15.84
C ALA A 21 -12.07 2.81 14.74
N GLU A 22 -11.53 4.00 14.46
CA GLU A 22 -12.01 4.91 13.41
C GLU A 22 -11.77 4.39 11.98
N SER A 23 -10.81 3.48 11.80
CA SER A 23 -10.44 2.93 10.49
C SER A 23 -10.77 1.45 10.31
N ALA A 24 -11.08 0.72 11.40
CA ALA A 24 -11.32 -0.72 11.39
C ALA A 24 -12.42 -1.15 10.40
N ASN A 25 -13.51 -0.39 10.30
CA ASN A 25 -14.66 -0.68 9.44
C ASN A 25 -14.33 -0.70 7.92
N GLN A 26 -13.16 -0.21 7.53
CA GLN A 26 -12.69 -0.23 6.14
C GLN A 26 -12.13 -1.60 5.73
N PHE A 27 -12.00 -2.54 6.68
CA PHE A 27 -11.34 -3.83 6.54
C PHE A 27 -12.23 -4.99 7.02
N GLY A 28 -11.77 -6.22 6.81
CA GLY A 28 -12.34 -7.40 7.46
C GLY A 28 -11.91 -7.47 8.91
N GLU A 29 -12.86 -7.28 9.83
CA GLU A 29 -12.64 -7.32 11.28
C GLU A 29 -12.79 -8.74 11.80
N LEU A 30 -12.01 -9.08 12.83
CA LEU A 30 -11.98 -10.42 13.39
C LEU A 30 -11.84 -10.41 14.91
N VAL A 31 -12.51 -11.35 15.55
CA VAL A 31 -12.43 -11.55 17.01
C VAL A 31 -11.62 -12.80 17.26
N ALA A 32 -10.57 -12.69 18.07
CA ALA A 32 -9.73 -13.80 18.47
C ALA A 32 -9.82 -14.08 19.97
N ASP A 33 -9.74 -15.34 20.36
CA ASP A 33 -9.62 -15.72 21.76
C ASP A 33 -8.29 -15.17 22.34
N PRO A 34 -8.31 -14.40 23.44
CA PRO A 34 -7.10 -13.78 23.97
C PRO A 34 -6.02 -14.78 24.40
N ALA A 35 -6.42 -15.96 24.88
CA ALA A 35 -5.53 -16.99 25.41
C ALA A 35 -5.07 -17.97 24.33
N THR A 36 -6.00 -18.49 23.52
CA THR A 36 -5.70 -19.54 22.53
C THR A 36 -5.37 -19.00 21.15
N LYS A 37 -5.72 -17.75 20.86
CA LYS A 37 -5.64 -17.12 19.53
C LYS A 37 -6.53 -17.77 18.47
N GLU A 38 -7.52 -18.57 18.88
CA GLU A 38 -8.54 -19.08 17.97
C GLU A 38 -9.32 -17.92 17.32
N LEU A 39 -9.58 -18.01 16.02
CA LEU A 39 -10.50 -17.10 15.33
C LEU A 39 -11.94 -17.45 15.73
N LEU A 40 -12.58 -16.59 16.50
CA LEU A 40 -13.94 -16.78 17.03
C LEU A 40 -15.00 -16.21 16.09
N HIS A 41 -14.71 -15.08 15.44
CA HIS A 41 -15.64 -14.41 14.55
C HIS A 41 -14.91 -13.63 13.46
N TYR A 42 -15.52 -13.52 12.28
CA TYR A 42 -15.02 -12.75 11.14
C TYR A 42 -16.19 -12.03 10.47
N THR A 43 -16.03 -10.72 10.23
CA THR A 43 -16.99 -9.90 9.50
C THR A 43 -16.28 -8.97 8.52
N GLU A 44 -16.66 -9.03 7.25
CA GLU A 44 -16.10 -8.17 6.20
C GLU A 44 -16.75 -6.79 6.26
N LYS A 45 -15.96 -5.74 6.56
CA LYS A 45 -16.36 -4.32 6.54
C LYS A 45 -17.69 -4.06 7.25
N PRO A 46 -17.76 -4.34 8.57
CA PRO A 46 -19.00 -4.17 9.30
C PRO A 46 -19.43 -2.70 9.37
N GLU A 47 -20.73 -2.45 9.37
CA GLU A 47 -21.28 -1.10 9.58
C GLU A 47 -21.04 -0.60 11.01
N THR A 48 -21.04 -1.51 11.98
CA THR A 48 -20.74 -1.23 13.39
C THR A 48 -19.40 -1.82 13.78
N PHE A 49 -18.63 -1.12 14.61
CA PHE A 49 -17.34 -1.61 15.10
C PHE A 49 -17.51 -2.96 15.84
N VAL A 50 -16.72 -3.95 15.44
CA VAL A 50 -16.67 -5.30 16.03
C VAL A 50 -15.33 -5.53 16.73
N SER A 51 -14.21 -5.20 16.08
CA SER A 51 -12.87 -5.38 16.62
C SER A 51 -11.84 -4.43 15.99
N ASP A 52 -10.79 -4.12 16.75
CA ASP A 52 -9.60 -3.40 16.29
C ASP A 52 -8.63 -4.31 15.52
N LEU A 53 -8.83 -5.63 15.52
CA LEU A 53 -8.03 -6.58 14.77
C LEU A 53 -8.58 -6.78 13.36
N ILE A 54 -7.75 -6.53 12.36
CA ILE A 54 -8.12 -6.65 10.95
C ILE A 54 -7.33 -7.75 10.24
N ASN A 55 -7.94 -8.31 9.20
CA ASN A 55 -7.33 -9.27 8.30
C ASN A 55 -6.31 -8.61 7.35
N CYS A 56 -5.06 -9.09 7.37
CA CYS A 56 -3.99 -8.56 6.53
C CYS A 56 -3.88 -9.23 5.14
N GLY A 57 -4.71 -10.24 4.85
CA GLY A 57 -4.71 -10.94 3.57
C GLY A 57 -3.57 -11.95 3.39
N VAL A 58 -2.89 -12.34 4.47
CA VAL A 58 -1.82 -13.35 4.46
C VAL A 58 -2.24 -14.54 5.31
N TYR A 59 -2.09 -15.73 4.75
CA TYR A 59 -2.60 -16.97 5.33
C TYR A 59 -1.58 -18.09 5.22
N VAL A 60 -1.57 -18.98 6.21
CA VAL A 60 -0.86 -20.26 6.16
C VAL A 60 -1.89 -21.35 6.42
N PHE A 61 -1.95 -22.36 5.55
CA PHE A 61 -2.90 -23.47 5.66
C PHE A 61 -2.18 -24.83 5.56
N THR A 62 -2.74 -25.83 6.24
CA THR A 62 -2.48 -27.23 5.91
C THR A 62 -3.22 -27.60 4.61
N PRO A 63 -2.84 -28.70 3.92
CA PRO A 63 -3.55 -29.17 2.74
C PRO A 63 -5.06 -29.45 2.95
N ASP A 64 -5.52 -29.58 4.20
CA ASP A 64 -6.93 -29.80 4.54
C ASP A 64 -7.85 -28.65 4.08
N ILE A 65 -7.29 -27.47 3.80
CA ILE A 65 -8.03 -26.36 3.20
C ILE A 65 -8.72 -26.74 1.89
N PHE A 66 -8.14 -27.65 1.10
CA PHE A 66 -8.76 -28.10 -0.15
C PHE A 66 -10.05 -28.90 0.09
N ILE A 67 -10.15 -29.60 1.23
CA ILE A 67 -11.39 -30.29 1.64
C ILE A 67 -12.47 -29.23 1.96
N ALA A 68 -12.10 -28.15 2.66
CA ALA A 68 -13.02 -27.05 2.94
C ALA A 68 -13.51 -26.36 1.65
N ILE A 69 -12.59 -26.09 0.70
CA ILE A 69 -12.93 -25.51 -0.61
C ILE A 69 -13.88 -26.43 -1.38
N GLN A 70 -13.61 -27.72 -1.44
CA GLN A 70 -14.49 -28.71 -2.09
C GLN A 70 -15.87 -28.76 -1.43
N GLY A 71 -15.92 -28.67 -0.10
CA GLY A 71 -17.17 -28.63 0.67
C GLY A 71 -18.08 -27.47 0.28
N VAL A 72 -17.51 -26.28 0.06
CA VAL A 72 -18.27 -25.09 -0.41
C VAL A 72 -18.91 -25.34 -1.77
N SER A 73 -18.17 -25.92 -2.72
CA SER A 73 -18.70 -26.21 -4.06
C SER A 73 -19.87 -27.20 -4.02
N SER A 74 -19.78 -28.25 -3.18
CA SER A 74 -20.85 -29.24 -3.02
C SER A 74 -22.11 -28.61 -2.39
N GLN A 75 -21.96 -27.87 -1.30
CA GLN A 75 -23.09 -27.21 -0.62
C GLN A 75 -23.85 -26.24 -1.54
N ARG A 76 -23.13 -25.52 -2.41
CA ARG A 76 -23.75 -24.61 -3.39
C ARG A 76 -24.54 -25.37 -4.45
N LYS A 77 -24.03 -26.51 -4.93
CA LYS A 77 -24.77 -27.39 -5.86
C LYS A 77 -26.05 -27.91 -5.22
N ASP A 78 -25.98 -28.35 -3.96
CA ASP A 78 -27.14 -28.85 -3.23
C ASP A 78 -28.19 -27.74 -3.03
N ARG A 79 -27.77 -26.53 -2.66
CA ARG A 79 -28.68 -25.39 -2.48
C ARG A 79 -29.32 -24.94 -3.80
N ALA A 80 -28.56 -24.97 -4.91
CA ALA A 80 -29.10 -24.68 -6.25
C ALA A 80 -30.11 -25.73 -6.70
N ASN A 81 -29.86 -27.01 -6.38
CA ASN A 81 -30.79 -28.10 -6.66
C ASN A 81 -32.07 -27.97 -5.83
N LEU A 82 -31.99 -27.64 -4.54
CA LEU A 82 -33.18 -27.39 -3.71
C LEU A 82 -34.03 -26.21 -4.20
N LYS A 83 -33.40 -25.11 -4.65
CA LYS A 83 -34.12 -23.95 -5.22
C LYS A 83 -34.91 -24.29 -6.49
N ARG A 84 -34.48 -25.30 -7.27
CA ARG A 84 -35.23 -25.76 -8.45
C ARG A 84 -36.47 -26.59 -8.10
N VAL A 85 -36.57 -27.14 -6.88
CA VAL A 85 -37.68 -27.99 -6.45
C VAL A 85 -38.78 -27.17 -5.75
N SER A 86 -38.47 -26.00 -5.20
CA SER A 86 -39.47 -25.07 -4.64
C SER A 86 -40.07 -24.19 -5.74
N SER A 87 -41.21 -24.61 -6.29
CA SER A 87 -41.95 -23.93 -7.35
C SER A 87 -42.64 -22.61 -6.94
N PHE A 88 -42.30 -22.02 -5.79
CA PHE A 88 -43.03 -20.87 -5.23
C PHE A 88 -42.25 -19.53 -5.29
N GLU A 89 -40.97 -19.52 -5.67
CA GLU A 89 -40.16 -18.29 -5.77
C GLU A 89 -39.90 -17.81 -7.21
N ALA A 90 -40.59 -18.37 -8.21
CA ALA A 90 -40.37 -18.11 -9.64
C ALA A 90 -40.79 -16.70 -10.14
N LEU A 91 -41.07 -15.73 -9.24
CA LEU A 91 -41.57 -14.39 -9.58
C LEU A 91 -40.64 -13.23 -9.18
N GLN A 92 -39.41 -13.48 -8.73
CA GLN A 92 -38.44 -12.39 -8.54
C GLN A 92 -37.58 -12.16 -9.80
N PRO A 93 -37.38 -10.90 -10.24
CA PRO A 93 -36.61 -10.59 -11.43
C PRO A 93 -35.17 -11.07 -11.27
N THR A 94 -34.66 -11.68 -12.33
CA THR A 94 -33.34 -12.27 -12.52
C THR A 94 -32.21 -11.27 -12.27
N THR A 95 -31.96 -10.96 -11.01
CA THR A 95 -30.82 -10.14 -10.59
C THR A 95 -29.58 -11.02 -10.52
N ARG A 96 -28.78 -10.96 -11.59
CA ARG A 96 -27.38 -11.43 -11.71
C ARG A 96 -27.11 -12.80 -11.08
N THR A 97 -27.21 -13.85 -11.89
CA THR A 97 -26.58 -15.15 -11.59
C THR A 97 -25.09 -14.93 -11.29
N THR A 98 -24.72 -14.97 -10.02
CA THR A 98 -23.32 -15.01 -9.60
C THR A 98 -22.67 -16.26 -10.20
N PRO A 99 -21.44 -16.17 -10.73
CA PRO A 99 -20.77 -17.35 -11.28
C PRO A 99 -20.72 -18.47 -10.22
N THR A 100 -21.03 -19.71 -10.58
CA THR A 100 -21.02 -20.82 -9.60
C THR A 100 -19.61 -21.26 -9.21
N ASP A 101 -18.60 -20.79 -9.93
CA ASP A 101 -17.26 -21.37 -9.97
C ASP A 101 -16.22 -20.47 -9.29
N PHE A 102 -16.59 -19.79 -8.20
CA PHE A 102 -15.63 -19.06 -7.36
C PHE A 102 -15.91 -19.29 -5.88
N VAL A 103 -14.85 -19.36 -5.07
CA VAL A 103 -14.92 -19.45 -3.61
C VAL A 103 -14.25 -18.21 -3.03
N ARG A 104 -14.95 -17.52 -2.13
CA ARG A 104 -14.42 -16.36 -1.40
C ARG A 104 -13.89 -16.84 -0.06
N LEU A 105 -12.60 -16.64 0.17
CA LEU A 105 -11.94 -17.17 1.36
C LEU A 105 -12.57 -16.61 2.64
N ASP A 106 -12.81 -15.30 2.69
CA ASP A 106 -13.47 -14.60 3.78
C ASP A 106 -14.87 -15.15 4.10
N GLN A 107 -15.80 -15.06 3.16
CA GLN A 107 -17.21 -15.37 3.41
C GLN A 107 -17.54 -16.87 3.37
N ASP A 108 -16.89 -17.63 2.50
CA ASP A 108 -17.22 -19.04 2.28
C ASP A 108 -16.36 -20.00 3.12
N ILE A 109 -15.20 -19.54 3.63
CA ILE A 109 -14.28 -20.39 4.41
C ILE A 109 -14.03 -19.82 5.82
N LEU A 110 -13.55 -18.58 5.96
CA LEU A 110 -13.18 -18.02 7.26
C LEU A 110 -14.39 -17.86 8.18
N SER A 111 -15.45 -17.17 7.74
CA SER A 111 -16.66 -16.97 8.56
C SER A 111 -17.31 -18.30 8.98
N PRO A 112 -17.49 -19.31 8.11
CA PRO A 112 -18.08 -20.59 8.52
C PRO A 112 -17.17 -21.47 9.38
N LEU A 113 -15.85 -21.26 9.37
CA LEU A 113 -14.89 -22.01 10.18
C LEU A 113 -14.50 -21.31 11.49
N ALA A 114 -14.88 -20.04 11.66
CA ALA A 114 -14.70 -19.31 12.91
C ALA A 114 -15.40 -20.03 14.08
N GLY A 115 -14.72 -20.13 15.22
CA GLY A 115 -15.21 -20.82 16.42
C GLY A 115 -15.20 -22.36 16.34
N LYS A 116 -14.65 -22.95 15.27
CA LYS A 116 -14.57 -24.43 15.09
C LYS A 116 -13.20 -25.02 15.43
N LYS A 117 -12.31 -24.27 16.10
CA LYS A 117 -10.93 -24.67 16.44
C LYS A 117 -10.09 -25.08 15.23
N GLN A 118 -10.40 -24.52 14.06
CA GLN A 118 -9.68 -24.78 12.80
C GLN A 118 -8.76 -23.63 12.41
N LEU A 119 -9.14 -22.39 12.74
CA LEU A 119 -8.47 -21.18 12.31
C LEU A 119 -7.96 -20.40 13.52
N TYR A 120 -6.73 -19.90 13.41
CA TYR A 120 -6.05 -19.14 14.46
C TYR A 120 -5.52 -17.83 13.89
N THR A 121 -5.26 -16.86 14.76
CA THR A 121 -4.68 -15.57 14.37
C THR A 121 -3.21 -15.48 14.76
N TYR A 122 -2.48 -14.69 13.99
CA TYR A 122 -1.11 -14.30 14.28
C TYR A 122 -0.99 -12.79 14.16
N GLU A 123 -0.93 -12.10 15.31
CA GLU A 123 -0.78 -10.65 15.38
C GLU A 123 0.65 -10.25 15.01
N THR A 124 0.81 -9.46 13.95
CA THR A 124 2.11 -8.89 13.58
C THR A 124 2.42 -7.64 14.38
N ARG A 125 3.70 -7.43 14.67
CA ARG A 125 4.22 -6.18 15.26
C ARG A 125 4.96 -5.31 14.24
N ASP A 126 5.20 -5.85 13.04
CA ASP A 126 5.75 -5.10 11.93
C ASP A 126 4.67 -4.21 11.31
N PHE A 127 5.08 -3.19 10.56
CA PHE A 127 4.13 -2.32 9.88
C PHE A 127 3.33 -3.10 8.82
N TRP A 128 2.08 -2.69 8.63
CA TRP A 128 1.23 -3.14 7.55
C TRP A 128 0.45 -1.94 7.03
N GLU A 129 0.34 -1.83 5.70
CA GLU A 129 -0.34 -0.70 5.06
C GLU A 129 -0.85 -1.11 3.67
N GLN A 130 -2.01 -0.59 3.26
CA GLN A 130 -2.58 -0.87 1.93
C GLN A 130 -2.20 0.21 0.91
N ILE A 131 -1.78 -0.22 -0.28
CA ILE A 131 -1.57 0.69 -1.42
C ILE A 131 -2.83 0.66 -2.30
N LYS A 132 -3.79 1.53 -1.99
CA LYS A 132 -5.03 1.72 -2.80
C LYS A 132 -4.96 2.95 -3.71
N THR A 133 -4.21 3.96 -3.31
CA THR A 133 -3.99 5.18 -4.08
C THR A 133 -2.50 5.39 -4.30
N PRO A 134 -2.09 6.13 -5.33
CA PRO A 134 -0.67 6.42 -5.53
C PRO A 134 -0.02 7.17 -4.35
N GLY A 135 -0.77 8.02 -3.64
CA GLY A 135 -0.26 8.73 -2.45
C GLY A 135 0.17 7.80 -1.33
N MET A 136 -0.48 6.65 -1.18
CA MET A 136 -0.07 5.62 -0.22
C MET A 136 1.32 5.04 -0.52
N SER A 137 1.80 5.12 -1.77
CA SER A 137 3.17 4.70 -2.11
C SER A 137 4.23 5.52 -1.38
N LEU A 138 4.00 6.82 -1.14
CA LEU A 138 4.91 7.65 -0.34
C LEU A 138 4.93 7.22 1.12
N LYS A 139 3.74 6.99 1.70
CA LYS A 139 3.61 6.48 3.08
C LYS A 139 4.28 5.12 3.23
N CYS A 140 4.02 4.18 2.33
CA CYS A 140 4.65 2.87 2.36
C CYS A 140 6.16 2.96 2.18
N SER A 141 6.65 3.84 1.29
CA SER A 141 8.08 4.07 1.12
C SER A 141 8.74 4.56 2.42
N SER A 142 8.11 5.47 3.17
CA SER A 142 8.68 5.92 4.44
C SER A 142 8.70 4.82 5.51
N LEU A 143 7.67 3.96 5.55
CA LEU A 143 7.64 2.80 6.44
C LEU A 143 8.78 1.82 6.13
N TYR A 144 9.04 1.53 4.85
CA TYR A 144 10.17 0.69 4.45
C TYR A 144 11.53 1.32 4.78
N LEU A 145 11.70 2.62 4.52
CA LEU A 145 12.95 3.33 4.84
C LEU A 145 13.23 3.32 6.35
N SER A 146 12.19 3.54 7.18
CA SER A 146 12.28 3.41 8.63
C SER A 146 12.65 2.00 9.06
N GLN A 147 12.05 0.97 8.45
CA GLN A 147 12.38 -0.43 8.75
C GLN A 147 13.83 -0.78 8.41
N PHE A 148 14.38 -0.25 7.30
CA PHE A 148 15.78 -0.47 6.92
C PHE A 148 16.77 0.02 7.97
N ARG A 149 16.40 1.01 8.79
CA ARG A 149 17.23 1.44 9.93
C ARG A 149 17.53 0.32 10.92
N PHE A 150 16.65 -0.69 11.01
CA PHE A 150 16.80 -1.82 11.91
C PHE A 150 17.25 -3.09 11.18
N THR A 151 16.75 -3.32 9.96
CA THR A 151 16.98 -4.58 9.23
C THR A 151 18.17 -4.54 8.29
N SER A 152 18.47 -3.39 7.68
CA SER A 152 19.54 -3.24 6.69
C SER A 152 20.05 -1.79 6.64
N PRO A 153 20.72 -1.30 7.70
CA PRO A 153 21.12 0.11 7.81
C PRO A 153 22.09 0.54 6.71
N ASN A 154 22.83 -0.42 6.15
CA ASN A 154 23.77 -0.23 5.04
C ASN A 154 23.10 0.20 3.73
N LEU A 155 21.78 0.02 3.59
CA LEU A 155 21.04 0.52 2.42
C LEU A 155 20.71 2.01 2.53
N LEU A 156 20.72 2.57 3.74
CA LEU A 156 20.43 3.99 3.95
C LEU A 156 21.66 4.84 3.65
N ALA A 157 21.44 5.92 2.89
CA ALA A 157 22.47 6.88 2.58
C ALA A 157 22.83 7.71 3.81
N SER A 158 24.08 8.18 3.85
CA SER A 158 24.54 9.13 4.85
C SER A 158 25.38 10.21 4.17
N GLY A 159 25.35 11.43 4.71
CA GLY A 159 26.10 12.53 4.15
C GLY A 159 25.97 13.79 4.99
N ASN A 160 27.11 14.47 5.17
CA ASN A 160 27.25 15.59 6.11
C ASN A 160 27.33 16.96 5.42
N GLY A 161 27.20 17.02 4.10
CA GLY A 161 27.28 18.28 3.34
C GLY A 161 28.70 18.80 3.07
N LEU A 162 29.77 18.10 3.47
CA LEU A 162 31.14 18.51 3.16
C LEU A 162 31.64 17.96 1.83
N LYS A 163 31.59 16.63 1.66
CA LYS A 163 32.05 15.93 0.44
C LYS A 163 30.91 15.24 -0.32
N SER A 164 29.76 15.09 0.32
CA SER A 164 28.55 14.47 -0.21
C SER A 164 27.35 15.31 0.21
N ALA A 165 26.21 15.08 -0.43
CA ALA A 165 24.96 15.75 -0.10
C ALA A 165 24.63 15.67 1.39
N THR A 166 23.93 16.67 1.91
CA THR A 166 23.42 16.60 3.29
C THR A 166 22.24 15.63 3.32
N ILE A 167 22.35 14.57 4.11
CA ILE A 167 21.28 13.57 4.27
C ILE A 167 20.64 13.74 5.65
N ILE A 168 19.31 13.83 5.69
CA ILE A 168 18.51 14.01 6.90
C ILE A 168 17.51 12.86 7.01
N GLY A 169 17.55 12.11 8.10
CA GLY A 169 16.62 10.98 8.32
C GLY A 169 16.90 9.79 7.40
N ASP A 170 15.86 8.99 7.15
CA ASP A 170 15.99 7.76 6.37
C ASP A 170 15.85 8.06 4.87
N VAL A 171 16.93 7.83 4.13
CA VAL A 171 17.03 8.12 2.69
C VAL A 171 17.70 6.94 2.00
N PHE A 172 17.14 6.50 0.87
CA PHE A 172 17.77 5.53 -0.01
C PHE A 172 18.27 6.21 -1.28
N ILE A 173 19.52 5.95 -1.67
CA ILE A 173 20.10 6.44 -2.92
C ILE A 173 20.70 5.24 -3.66
N HIS A 174 20.17 4.95 -4.84
CA HIS A 174 20.71 3.89 -5.67
C HIS A 174 22.19 4.17 -6.04
N PRO A 175 23.09 3.16 -6.05
CA PRO A 175 24.52 3.37 -6.31
C PRO A 175 24.86 4.04 -7.65
N SER A 176 24.00 3.90 -8.67
CA SER A 176 24.19 4.56 -9.98
C SER A 176 23.65 5.99 -10.06
N ALA A 177 22.91 6.46 -9.06
CA ALA A 177 22.41 7.83 -9.02
C ALA A 177 23.56 8.81 -8.76
N LYS A 178 23.47 10.00 -9.35
CA LYS A 178 24.46 11.08 -9.16
C LYS A 178 23.82 12.22 -8.40
N VAL A 179 24.37 12.52 -7.24
CA VAL A 179 23.86 13.57 -6.36
C VAL A 179 24.95 14.62 -6.12
N HIS A 180 24.63 15.87 -6.38
CA HIS A 180 25.56 16.97 -6.14
C HIS A 180 25.82 17.18 -4.62
N PRO A 181 27.06 17.45 -4.18
CA PRO A 181 27.38 17.62 -2.75
C PRO A 181 26.62 18.73 -2.01
N THR A 182 26.14 19.74 -2.72
CA THR A 182 25.37 20.85 -2.13
C THR A 182 23.87 20.57 -2.00
N ALA A 183 23.38 19.44 -2.51
CA ALA A 183 21.98 19.04 -2.37
C ALA A 183 21.64 18.68 -0.91
N LYS A 184 20.38 18.85 -0.52
CA LYS A 184 19.85 18.45 0.79
C LYS A 184 18.70 17.47 0.59
N ILE A 185 18.81 16.28 1.15
CA ILE A 185 17.90 15.17 0.88
C ILE A 185 17.38 14.62 2.20
N GLY A 186 16.06 14.50 2.28
CA GLY A 186 15.34 13.84 3.36
C GLY A 186 14.55 14.79 4.27
N PRO A 187 13.73 14.22 5.16
CA PRO A 187 13.55 12.78 5.41
C PRO A 187 12.70 12.06 4.36
N ASN A 188 12.73 10.72 4.40
CA ASN A 188 11.83 9.82 3.66
C ASN A 188 11.93 9.94 2.14
N VAL A 189 13.16 9.97 1.61
CA VAL A 189 13.39 10.09 0.17
C VAL A 189 13.98 8.81 -0.38
N SER A 190 13.46 8.35 -1.52
CA SER A 190 14.09 7.28 -2.31
C SER A 190 14.47 7.82 -3.69
N ILE A 191 15.72 7.57 -4.08
CA ILE A 191 16.29 7.96 -5.37
C ILE A 191 16.72 6.72 -6.11
N SER A 192 16.08 6.46 -7.25
CA SER A 192 16.29 5.26 -8.05
C SER A 192 17.44 5.41 -9.05
N ALA A 193 17.62 4.42 -9.92
CA ALA A 193 18.81 4.28 -10.74
C ALA A 193 18.95 5.41 -11.77
N ASN A 194 20.19 5.84 -12.02
CA ASN A 194 20.54 6.83 -13.05
C ASN A 194 19.91 8.22 -12.87
N ALA A 195 19.22 8.47 -11.76
CA ALA A 195 18.72 9.79 -11.42
C ALA A 195 19.88 10.77 -11.17
N ARG A 196 19.66 12.04 -11.55
CA ARG A 196 20.64 13.12 -11.39
C ARG A 196 20.03 14.24 -10.55
N ILE A 197 20.64 14.52 -9.40
CA ILE A 197 20.23 15.59 -8.49
C ILE A 197 21.25 16.71 -8.55
N GLY A 198 20.80 17.87 -9.01
CA GLY A 198 21.60 19.07 -9.24
C GLY A 198 22.01 19.81 -7.96
N PRO A 199 22.89 20.80 -8.09
CA PRO A 199 23.36 21.63 -6.99
C PRO A 199 22.20 22.37 -6.29
N GLY A 200 22.23 22.39 -4.96
CA GLY A 200 21.26 23.13 -4.14
C GLY A 200 19.84 22.55 -4.14
N ALA A 201 19.58 21.46 -4.86
CA ALA A 201 18.28 20.80 -4.89
C ALA A 201 17.86 20.31 -3.50
N ARG A 202 16.56 20.35 -3.21
CA ARG A 202 15.98 19.94 -1.93
C ARG A 202 14.87 18.92 -2.12
N LEU A 203 15.01 17.75 -1.49
CA LEU A 203 14.07 16.64 -1.63
C LEU A 203 13.53 16.23 -0.26
N ILE A 204 12.21 16.12 -0.09
CA ILE A 204 11.57 15.77 1.19
C ILE A 204 10.36 14.87 0.92
N SER A 205 10.27 13.72 1.59
CA SER A 205 9.11 12.80 1.50
C SER A 205 8.69 12.52 0.06
N CYS A 206 9.64 12.13 -0.80
CA CYS A 206 9.39 11.96 -2.23
C CYS A 206 10.06 10.70 -2.79
N ILE A 207 9.52 10.22 -3.91
CA ILE A 207 10.08 9.11 -4.69
C ILE A 207 10.56 9.68 -6.03
N ILE A 208 11.84 9.50 -6.33
CA ILE A 208 12.48 9.92 -7.58
C ILE A 208 12.80 8.65 -8.38
N LEU A 209 12.07 8.42 -9.47
CA LEU A 209 12.22 7.21 -10.29
C LEU A 209 13.40 7.29 -11.27
N ASP A 210 13.62 6.20 -12.02
CA ASP A 210 14.84 6.04 -12.81
C ASP A 210 14.99 7.12 -13.89
N GLY A 211 16.22 7.59 -14.05
CA GLY A 211 16.59 8.55 -15.08
C GLY A 211 15.97 9.94 -14.89
N VAL A 212 15.36 10.24 -13.74
CA VAL A 212 14.86 11.59 -13.43
C VAL A 212 16.02 12.57 -13.26
N GLU A 213 15.83 13.79 -13.77
CA GLU A 213 16.76 14.89 -13.61
C GLU A 213 16.12 16.01 -12.78
N VAL A 214 16.69 16.30 -11.62
CA VAL A 214 16.30 17.43 -10.78
C VAL A 214 17.38 18.49 -10.92
N MET A 215 17.04 19.62 -11.53
CA MET A 215 18.00 20.68 -11.83
C MET A 215 18.33 21.54 -10.59
N GLU A 216 19.15 22.55 -10.81
CA GLU A 216 19.73 23.40 -9.77
C GLU A 216 18.65 24.12 -8.95
N ASN A 217 18.82 24.11 -7.63
CA ASN A 217 17.93 24.77 -6.66
C ASN A 217 16.45 24.35 -6.73
N ALA A 218 16.12 23.31 -7.50
CA ALA A 218 14.77 22.78 -7.59
C ALA A 218 14.35 22.11 -6.26
N VAL A 219 13.06 22.08 -5.99
CA VAL A 219 12.51 21.54 -4.74
C VAL A 219 11.40 20.53 -5.01
N VAL A 220 11.49 19.35 -4.39
CA VAL A 220 10.49 18.29 -4.49
C VAL A 220 10.03 17.87 -3.10
N ILE A 221 8.73 17.99 -2.81
CA ILE A 221 8.16 17.72 -1.49
C ILE A 221 6.85 16.92 -1.63
N HIS A 222 6.67 15.81 -0.93
CA HIS A 222 5.42 15.03 -0.97
C HIS A 222 4.99 14.67 -2.40
N ALA A 223 5.94 14.22 -3.21
CA ALA A 223 5.70 13.96 -4.63
C ALA A 223 6.33 12.66 -5.13
N ILE A 224 5.74 12.11 -6.19
CA ILE A 224 6.28 10.98 -6.95
C ILE A 224 6.66 11.54 -8.32
N VAL A 225 7.95 11.47 -8.65
CA VAL A 225 8.49 11.94 -9.93
C VAL A 225 8.75 10.74 -10.83
N GLY A 226 7.91 10.60 -11.85
CA GLY A 226 7.92 9.47 -12.78
C GLY A 226 9.18 9.40 -13.64
N TRP A 227 9.45 8.21 -14.20
CA TRP A 227 10.65 7.90 -14.98
C TRP A 227 11.01 8.97 -16.02
N LYS A 228 12.30 9.25 -16.19
CA LYS A 228 12.84 10.17 -17.22
C LYS A 228 12.25 11.59 -17.19
N SER A 229 11.60 11.98 -16.10
CA SER A 229 11.08 13.34 -15.94
C SER A 229 12.21 14.32 -15.63
N CYS A 230 12.01 15.58 -15.98
CA CYS A 230 12.94 16.66 -15.72
C CYS A 230 12.25 17.74 -14.89
N ILE A 231 12.88 18.18 -13.81
CA ILE A 231 12.42 19.31 -12.99
C ILE A 231 13.42 20.44 -13.18
N GLY A 232 12.95 21.54 -13.79
CA GLY A 232 13.73 22.71 -14.13
C GLY A 232 14.36 23.43 -12.93
N ARG A 233 15.26 24.36 -13.24
CA ARG A 233 15.97 25.17 -12.25
C ARG A 233 14.99 26.05 -11.50
N TRP A 234 15.18 26.16 -10.18
CA TRP A 234 14.30 26.95 -9.31
C TRP A 234 12.82 26.53 -9.32
N SER A 235 12.49 25.42 -9.99
CA SER A 235 11.14 24.87 -10.06
C SER A 235 10.79 24.16 -8.76
N ARG A 236 9.49 24.03 -8.50
CA ARG A 236 9.00 23.49 -7.23
C ARG A 236 7.83 22.55 -7.46
N VAL A 237 8.02 21.28 -7.12
CA VAL A 237 7.01 20.21 -7.22
C VAL A 237 6.64 19.80 -5.81
N GLN A 238 5.47 20.21 -5.33
CA GLN A 238 5.10 20.02 -3.93
C GLN A 238 3.64 19.61 -3.73
N ALA A 239 3.31 19.11 -2.54
CA ALA A 239 1.95 18.91 -2.08
C ALA A 239 1.87 19.01 -0.54
N SER A 240 0.66 18.91 0.01
CA SER A 240 0.42 19.00 1.46
C SER A 240 0.93 17.78 2.25
N GLY A 241 1.02 16.61 1.62
CA GLY A 241 1.43 15.37 2.28
C GLY A 241 0.28 14.60 2.95
N ASP A 242 -0.98 14.95 2.67
CA ASP A 242 -2.13 14.17 3.13
C ASP A 242 -2.43 13.00 2.19
N TYR A 243 -1.95 11.80 2.55
CA TYR A 243 -2.09 10.62 1.70
C TYR A 243 -3.52 10.10 1.54
N ASN A 244 -4.49 10.60 2.33
CA ASN A 244 -5.89 10.20 2.26
C ASN A 244 -6.70 11.02 1.25
N VAL A 245 -6.16 12.16 0.80
CA VAL A 245 -6.84 13.06 -0.15
C VAL A 245 -6.35 12.77 -1.57
N LYS A 246 -7.27 12.80 -2.54
CA LYS A 246 -6.99 12.51 -3.97
C LYS A 246 -5.80 13.32 -4.53
N LEU A 247 -5.68 14.58 -4.12
CA LEU A 247 -4.64 15.52 -4.51
C LEU A 247 -3.75 15.95 -3.32
N GLY A 248 -3.60 15.10 -2.31
CA GLY A 248 -2.68 15.39 -1.20
C GLY A 248 -1.21 15.12 -1.49
N VAL A 249 -0.92 14.55 -2.68
CA VAL A 249 0.43 14.32 -3.22
C VAL A 249 0.50 14.82 -4.66
N THR A 250 1.69 15.23 -5.10
CA THR A 250 1.93 15.57 -6.51
C THR A 250 2.54 14.38 -7.24
N ILE A 251 2.01 14.05 -8.42
CA ILE A 251 2.45 12.90 -9.19
C ILE A 251 2.77 13.35 -10.60
N LEU A 252 4.01 13.15 -11.02
CA LEU A 252 4.44 13.33 -12.40
C LEU A 252 4.56 11.95 -13.05
N GLY A 253 3.94 11.77 -14.21
CA GLY A 253 4.05 10.54 -15.02
C GLY A 253 5.45 10.35 -15.63
N GLU A 254 5.57 9.41 -16.56
CA GLU A 254 6.82 9.24 -17.31
C GLU A 254 7.08 10.43 -18.25
N ALA A 255 8.36 10.84 -18.38
CA ALA A 255 8.82 11.85 -19.32
C ALA A 255 8.07 13.18 -19.21
N VAL A 256 7.77 13.62 -17.98
CA VAL A 256 7.22 14.95 -17.72
C VAL A 256 8.36 15.95 -17.58
N THR A 257 8.27 17.07 -18.30
CA THR A 257 9.22 18.19 -18.19
C THR A 257 8.54 19.35 -17.47
N VAL A 258 9.05 19.72 -16.30
CA VAL A 258 8.69 20.96 -15.61
C VAL A 258 9.75 21.98 -15.99
N GLU A 259 9.38 23.06 -16.68
CA GLU A 259 10.33 24.10 -17.08
C GLU A 259 10.88 24.87 -15.87
N ASP A 260 11.94 25.64 -16.10
CA ASP A 260 12.59 26.47 -15.08
C ASP A 260 11.56 27.44 -14.46
N GLU A 261 11.66 27.65 -13.15
CA GLU A 261 10.82 28.54 -12.34
C GLU A 261 9.33 28.18 -12.25
N VAL A 262 8.93 27.00 -12.76
CA VAL A 262 7.54 26.52 -12.71
C VAL A 262 7.23 25.87 -11.36
N VAL A 263 6.04 26.15 -10.83
CA VAL A 263 5.54 25.58 -9.56
C VAL A 263 4.36 24.65 -9.82
N VAL A 264 4.46 23.41 -9.35
CA VAL A 264 3.44 22.36 -9.43
C VAL A 264 2.99 22.02 -8.01
N VAL A 265 1.72 22.26 -7.68
CA VAL A 265 1.18 22.04 -6.34
C VAL A 265 0.00 21.08 -6.37
N SER A 266 0.06 19.99 -5.62
CA SER A 266 -1.05 19.06 -5.44
C SER A 266 -1.70 18.59 -6.75
N SER A 267 -0.89 18.24 -7.76
CA SER A 267 -1.38 17.94 -9.11
C SER A 267 -0.97 16.54 -9.59
N ILE A 268 -1.76 15.98 -10.50
CA ILE A 268 -1.45 14.72 -11.20
C ILE A 268 -1.22 15.03 -12.66
N VAL A 269 -0.02 14.74 -13.16
CA VAL A 269 0.41 15.06 -14.52
C VAL A 269 0.63 13.75 -15.26
N LEU A 270 -0.12 13.52 -16.33
CA LEU A 270 0.03 12.33 -17.15
C LEU A 270 1.37 12.32 -17.92
N PRO A 271 1.80 11.17 -18.44
CA PRO A 271 3.07 11.05 -19.14
C PRO A 271 3.22 11.96 -20.37
N ASN A 272 4.47 12.28 -20.73
CA ASN A 272 4.86 13.03 -21.93
C ASN A 272 4.26 14.44 -22.00
N LYS A 273 4.29 15.17 -20.86
CA LYS A 273 3.81 16.55 -20.76
C LYS A 273 4.95 17.50 -20.49
N THR A 274 4.82 18.72 -21.00
CA THR A 274 5.69 19.83 -20.66
C THR A 274 4.86 20.88 -19.94
N LEU A 275 5.28 21.26 -18.74
CA LEU A 275 4.68 22.31 -17.93
C LEU A 275 5.56 23.55 -18.04
N ASN A 276 5.06 24.54 -18.78
CA ASN A 276 5.64 25.87 -18.94
C ASN A 276 4.91 26.94 -18.10
N VAL A 277 3.84 26.55 -17.41
CA VAL A 277 3.06 27.41 -16.52
C VAL A 277 2.84 26.66 -15.21
N SER A 278 2.83 27.41 -14.10
CA SER A 278 2.54 26.86 -12.78
C SER A 278 1.10 26.33 -12.71
N VAL A 279 0.93 25.21 -12.03
CA VAL A 279 -0.34 24.48 -11.92
C VAL A 279 -0.61 24.10 -10.47
N GLN A 280 -1.87 24.13 -10.07
CA GLN A 280 -2.29 23.82 -8.71
C GLN A 280 -3.60 23.05 -8.70
N GLU A 281 -3.63 21.94 -7.96
CA GLU A 281 -4.84 21.15 -7.69
C GLU A 281 -5.55 20.64 -8.95
N GLU A 282 -4.76 20.31 -9.97
CA GLU A 282 -5.25 19.92 -11.29
C GLU A 282 -4.81 18.51 -11.69
N ILE A 283 -5.61 17.88 -12.55
CA ILE A 283 -5.24 16.65 -13.26
C ILE A 283 -4.98 17.03 -14.70
N ILE A 284 -3.71 16.99 -15.10
CA ILE A 284 -3.25 17.34 -16.44
C ILE A 284 -3.20 16.06 -17.26
N LEU A 285 -4.15 15.96 -18.19
CA LEU A 285 -4.30 14.81 -19.09
C LEU A 285 -3.38 14.92 -20.30
#